data_AF-A0A9X0YME6-F1
#
_entry.id   AF-A0A9X0YME6-F1
#
_cell.length_a   1.000
_cell.length_b   1.000
_cell.length_c   1.000
_cell.angle_alpha   90.00
_cell.angle_beta   90.00
_cell.angle_gamma   90.00
#
_symmetry.space_group_name_H-M   'P 1'
#
loop_
_entity.id
_entity.type
_entity.pdbx_description
1 polymer ?
#
loop_
_entity_poly.entity_id
_entity_poly.type
_entity_poly.pdbx_seq_one_letter_code
_entity_poly.pdbx_strand_id
1 'polypeptide(L)'
;MNQFDKCPVIHRKLKSYRRQYFGYFDSNGHKIIYATFNWDRYSIFDGLRGYYKDESENWKKEKEMVLDGCSYHWEIKINLNTEKLFELGVNGSA
;
A
#
# COMPACT_ATOMS: atom_id res chain seq x y z
N MET A 1 -13.29 -1.55 -12.93
CA MET A 1 -12.06 -0.99 -13.51
C MET A 1 -11.31 -0.31 -12.36
N ASN A 2 -10.10 -0.75 -12.00
CA ASN A 2 -9.35 -0.27 -10.82
C ASN A 2 -8.06 0.50 -11.18
N GLN A 3 -7.86 0.82 -12.46
CA GLN A 3 -6.68 1.53 -12.97
C GLN A 3 -7.17 2.49 -14.07
N PHE A 4 -7.26 3.79 -13.77
CA PHE A 4 -7.44 4.83 -14.78
C PHE A 4 -6.07 5.21 -15.36
N ASP A 5 -6.03 5.70 -16.61
CA ASP A 5 -4.83 5.81 -17.47
C ASP A 5 -3.56 6.41 -16.82
N LYS A 6 -3.71 7.27 -15.81
CA LYS A 6 -2.59 7.93 -15.13
C LYS A 6 -2.10 7.19 -13.88
N CYS A 7 -2.81 6.16 -13.41
CA CYS A 7 -2.45 5.43 -12.21
C CYS A 7 -1.39 4.34 -12.49
N PRO A 8 -0.48 4.06 -11.54
CA PRO A 8 0.50 2.99 -11.67
C PRO A 8 -0.13 1.62 -11.93
N VAL A 9 0.40 0.87 -12.89
CA VAL A 9 0.06 -0.55 -13.03
C VAL A 9 0.82 -1.34 -11.97
N ILE A 10 0.12 -1.82 -10.92
CA ILE A 10 0.72 -2.35 -9.67
C ILE A 10 1.82 -3.38 -9.96
N HIS A 11 1.51 -4.43 -10.73
CA HIS A 11 2.45 -5.53 -11.00
C HIS A 11 3.70 -5.09 -11.78
N ARG A 12 3.64 -3.96 -12.50
CA ARG A 12 4.79 -3.38 -13.22
C ARG A 12 5.64 -2.45 -12.35
N LYS A 13 5.15 -2.08 -11.16
CA LYS A 13 5.76 -1.05 -10.29
C LYS A 13 6.05 -1.52 -8.87
N LEU A 14 6.05 -2.82 -8.58
CA LEU A 14 6.25 -3.39 -7.23
C LEU A 14 7.48 -2.86 -6.45
N LYS A 15 8.54 -2.42 -7.14
CA LYS A 15 9.75 -1.83 -6.51
C LYS A 15 9.58 -0.36 -6.10
N SER A 16 8.51 0.30 -6.56
CA SER A 16 8.22 1.71 -6.28
C SER A 16 7.39 1.91 -5.00
N TYR A 17 6.99 0.81 -4.35
CA TYR A 17 6.23 0.84 -3.12
C TYR A 17 7.12 0.52 -1.92
N ARG A 18 7.06 1.37 -0.90
CA ARG A 18 7.45 1.05 0.48
C ARG A 18 6.39 0.12 1.07
N ARG A 19 6.82 -0.88 1.82
CA ARG A 19 5.94 -1.93 2.34
C ARG A 19 5.93 -1.89 3.85
N GLN A 20 4.74 -1.94 4.44
CA GLN A 20 4.58 -2.17 5.88
C GLN A 20 3.90 -3.51 6.08
N TYR A 21 4.28 -4.21 7.14
CA TYR A 21 3.71 -5.51 7.51
C TYR A 21 3.28 -5.45 8.97
N PHE A 22 2.01 -5.76 9.21
CA PHE A 22 1.44 -5.81 10.55
C PHE A 22 0.93 -7.24 10.80
N GLY A 23 1.54 -7.91 11.77
CA GLY A 23 1.16 -9.27 12.16
C GLY A 23 0.15 -9.26 13.30
N TYR A 24 -0.92 -10.05 13.18
CA TYR A 24 -1.89 -10.25 14.25
C TYR A 24 -2.55 -11.63 14.17
N PHE A 25 -3.23 -12.03 15.25
CA PHE A 25 -4.10 -13.20 15.27
C PHE A 25 -5.55 -12.77 15.07
N ASP A 26 -6.28 -13.43 14.16
CA ASP A 26 -7.72 -13.21 14.02
C ASP A 26 -8.50 -13.88 15.17
N SER A 27 -9.83 -13.69 15.18
CA SER A 27 -10.71 -14.27 16.21
C SER A 27 -10.72 -15.81 16.23
N ASN A 28 -10.27 -16.46 15.15
CA ASN A 28 -10.16 -17.91 15.03
C ASN A 28 -8.75 -18.42 15.35
N GLY A 29 -7.82 -17.55 15.74
CA GLY A 29 -6.43 -17.89 16.02
C GLY A 29 -5.56 -18.05 14.78
N HIS A 30 -6.01 -17.62 13.59
CA HIS A 30 -5.15 -17.61 12.40
C HIS A 30 -4.14 -16.47 12.46
N LYS A 31 -2.92 -16.75 11.98
CA LYS A 31 -1.84 -15.79 11.79
C LYS A 31 -2.09 -15.00 10.51
N ILE A 32 -2.41 -13.72 10.66
CA ILE A 32 -2.64 -12.81 9.55
C ILE A 32 -1.45 -11.84 9.43
N ILE A 33 -0.99 -11.64 8.20
CA ILE A 33 -0.14 -10.52 7.83
C ILE A 33 -0.98 -9.54 7.03
N TYR A 34 -1.10 -8.32 7.54
CA TYR A 34 -1.64 -7.21 6.78
C TYR A 34 -0.51 -6.42 6.16
N ALA A 35 -0.46 -6.42 4.83
CA ALA A 35 0.57 -5.75 4.05
C ALA A 35 0.00 -4.51 3.38
N THR A 36 0.62 -3.35 3.62
CA THR A 36 0.32 -2.10 2.91
C THR A 36 1.47 -1.76 1.97
N PHE A 37 1.14 -1.16 0.82
CA PHE A 37 2.08 -0.79 -0.23
C PHE A 37 1.86 0.67 -0.59
N ASN A 38 2.75 1.53 -0.09
CA ASN A 38 2.68 2.99 -0.23
C ASN A 38 3.71 3.45 -1.24
N TRP A 39 3.34 4.33 -2.16
CA TRP A 39 4.27 4.85 -3.15
C TRP A 39 5.45 5.59 -2.49
N ASP A 40 6.66 5.22 -2.89
CA ASP A 40 7.91 5.73 -2.31
C ASP A 40 8.87 6.28 -3.38
N ARG A 41 8.42 6.34 -4.64
CA ARG A 41 9.24 6.75 -5.77
C ARG A 41 8.79 8.08 -6.35
N TYR A 42 9.12 9.15 -5.64
CA TYR A 42 8.82 10.52 -6.06
C TYR A 42 9.95 11.06 -6.94
N SER A 43 9.58 11.64 -8.07
CA SER A 43 10.48 12.37 -8.97
C SER A 43 10.49 13.87 -8.66
N ILE A 44 11.44 14.60 -9.25
CA ILE A 44 11.47 16.08 -9.18
C ILE A 44 10.15 16.67 -9.70
N PHE A 45 9.57 16.09 -10.76
CA PHE A 45 8.29 16.54 -11.30
C PHE A 45 7.12 16.29 -10.36
N ASP A 46 7.16 15.23 -9.56
CA ASP A 46 6.16 14.97 -8.52
C ASP A 46 6.27 16.01 -7.40
N GLY A 47 7.51 16.36 -7.01
CA GLY A 47 7.77 17.45 -6.07
C GLY A 47 7.27 18.81 -6.55
N LEU A 48 7.42 19.13 -7.85
CA LEU A 48 6.85 20.37 -8.43
C LEU A 48 5.31 20.41 -8.37
N ARG A 49 4.64 19.26 -8.24
CA ARG A 49 3.18 19.15 -8.09
C ARG A 49 2.73 19.07 -6.63
N GLY A 50 3.66 19.19 -5.68
CA GLY A 50 3.36 19.12 -4.25
C GLY A 50 3.31 17.70 -3.68
N TYR A 51 3.73 16.68 -4.44
CA TYR A 51 3.81 15.30 -3.95
C TYR A 51 5.20 15.00 -3.43
N TYR A 52 5.27 14.59 -2.16
CA TYR A 52 6.53 14.31 -1.48
C TYR A 52 6.47 12.99 -0.73
N LYS A 53 7.63 12.37 -0.58
CA LYS A 53 7.82 11.26 0.32
C LYS A 53 7.73 11.73 1.76
N ASP A 54 7.05 10.95 2.61
CA ASP A 54 7.19 11.12 4.05
C ASP A 54 8.59 10.62 4.49
N GLU A 55 9.46 11.59 4.80
CA GLU A 55 10.82 11.39 5.32
C GLU A 55 10.86 11.17 6.84
N SER A 56 9.72 11.25 7.53
CA SER A 56 9.66 10.97 8.96
C SER A 56 9.89 9.48 9.25
N GLU A 57 10.14 9.14 10.52
CA GLU A 57 10.22 7.74 10.96
C GLU A 57 8.84 7.16 11.33
N ASN A 58 7.76 7.94 11.17
CA ASN A 58 6.42 7.54 11.58
C ASN A 58 5.90 6.36 10.75
N TRP A 59 6.29 6.25 9.47
CA TRP A 59 5.95 5.10 8.63
C TRP A 59 6.47 3.77 9.19
N LYS A 60 7.46 3.76 10.10
CA LYS A 60 7.90 2.52 10.77
C LYS A 60 7.07 2.17 12.01
N LYS A 61 6.35 3.14 12.56
CA LYS A 61 5.65 3.03 13.85
C LYS A 61 4.13 2.92 13.68
N GLU A 62 3.58 3.54 12.64
CA GLU A 62 2.15 3.70 12.44
C GLU A 62 1.75 3.31 11.01
N LYS A 63 0.49 2.88 10.83
CA LYS A 63 -0.06 2.61 9.51
C LYS A 63 -0.11 3.93 8.72
N GLU A 64 0.52 3.96 7.55
CA GLU A 64 0.35 5.09 6.65
C GLU A 64 -1.08 5.11 6.11
N MET A 65 -1.74 6.26 6.21
CA MET A 65 -3.06 6.48 5.63
C MET A 65 -2.90 7.30 4.36
N VAL A 66 -3.40 6.77 3.24
CA VAL A 66 -3.44 7.48 1.95
C VAL A 66 -4.90 7.70 1.59
N LEU A 67 -5.32 8.96 1.50
CA LEU A 67 -6.66 9.34 1.03
C LEU A 67 -6.57 9.62 -0.48
N ASP A 68 -7.41 8.96 -1.27
CA ASP A 68 -7.60 9.20 -2.72
C ASP A 68 -6.32 9.22 -3.56
N GLY A 69 -5.59 8.12 -3.55
CA GLY A 69 -4.32 7.94 -4.27
C GLY A 69 -4.34 6.93 -5.41
N CYS A 70 -5.50 6.41 -5.84
CA CYS A 70 -5.58 5.32 -6.84
C CYS A 70 -4.62 4.15 -6.50
N SER A 71 -3.94 3.56 -7.48
CA SER A 71 -2.96 2.50 -7.27
C SER A 71 -1.58 2.97 -6.76
N TYR A 72 -1.44 4.22 -6.30
CA TYR A 72 -0.28 4.66 -5.51
C TYR A 72 -0.35 4.13 -4.07
N HIS A 73 -1.52 3.64 -3.64
CA HIS A 73 -1.70 2.90 -2.40
C HIS A 73 -2.55 1.64 -2.65
N TRP A 74 -2.09 0.51 -2.14
CA TRP A 74 -2.88 -0.71 -2.09
C TRP A 74 -2.47 -1.55 -0.89
N GLU A 75 -3.36 -2.43 -0.48
CA GLU A 75 -3.20 -3.26 0.71
C GLU A 75 -3.82 -4.64 0.50
N ILE A 76 -3.31 -5.64 1.21
CA ILE A 76 -3.78 -7.01 1.11
C ILE A 76 -3.53 -7.75 2.43
N LYS A 77 -4.40 -8.71 2.75
CA LYS A 77 -4.19 -9.61 3.88
C LYS A 77 -3.78 -11.00 3.41
N ILE A 78 -2.87 -11.60 4.17
CA ILE A 78 -2.32 -12.93 3.93
C ILE A 78 -2.62 -13.77 5.17
N ASN A 79 -3.38 -14.85 5.00
CA ASN A 79 -3.55 -15.84 6.06
C ASN A 79 -2.42 -16.86 5.94
N LEU A 80 -1.48 -16.86 6.89
CA LEU A 80 -0.29 -17.73 6.83
C LEU A 80 -0.60 -19.19 7.13
N ASN A 81 -1.74 -19.49 7.77
CA ASN A 81 -2.15 -20.87 8.03
C ASN A 81 -2.69 -21.55 6.77
N THR A 82 -3.39 -20.80 5.92
CA THR A 82 -4.06 -21.31 4.71
C THR A 82 -3.38 -20.91 3.41
N GLU A 83 -2.37 -20.05 3.48
CA GLU A 83 -1.65 -19.45 2.36
C GLU A 83 -2.56 -18.65 1.41
N LYS A 84 -3.72 -18.19 1.90
CA LYS A 84 -4.69 -17.43 1.12
C LYS A 84 -4.48 -15.93 1.22
N LEU A 85 -4.65 -15.26 0.08
CA LEU A 85 -4.77 -13.82 -0.04
C LEU A 85 -6.25 -13.43 0.01
N PHE A 86 -6.57 -12.39 0.77
CA PHE A 86 -7.93 -11.89 0.92
C PHE A 86 -7.94 -10.38 1.20
N GLU A 87 -9.11 -9.77 1.04
CA GLU A 87 -9.32 -8.32 1.29
C GLU A 87 -8.29 -7.42 0.57
N LEU A 88 -8.11 -7.65 -0.74
CA LEU A 88 -7.34 -6.73 -1.57
C LEU A 88 -8.06 -5.37 -1.66
N GLY A 89 -7.42 -4.33 -1.15
CA GLY A 89 -7.83 -2.94 -1.28
C GLY A 89 -6.91 -2.18 -2.23
N VAL A 90 -7.46 -1.47 -3.22
CA VAL A 90 -6.75 -0.46 -4.01
C VAL A 90 -7.48 0.84 -3.79
N ASN A 91 -6.75 1.92 -3.52
CA ASN A 91 -7.37 3.19 -3.17
C ASN A 91 -8.27 3.72 -4.31
N GLY A 92 -9.26 4.55 -3.93
CA GLY A 92 -10.17 5.19 -4.87
C GLY A 92 -9.46 6.15 -5.83
N SER A 93 -10.12 6.46 -6.95
CA SER A 93 -9.67 7.55 -7.84
C SER A 93 -10.13 8.87 -7.25
N ALA A 94 -9.19 9.82 -7.09
CA ALA A 94 -9.50 11.24 -6.88
C ALA A 94 -10.25 11.83 -8.08
#